data_AF-A0AAV8E5K8-F1
#
_entry.id   AF-A0AAV8E5K8-F1
#
_cell.length_a   1.000
_cell.length_b   1.000
_cell.length_c   1.000
_cell.angle_alpha   90.00
_cell.angle_beta   90.00
_cell.angle_gamma   90.00
#
_symmetry.space_group_name_H-M   'P 1'
#
loop_
_entity.id
_entity.type
_entity.pdbx_description
1 polymer ?
#
loop_
_entity_poly.entity_id
_entity_poly.type
_entity_poly.pdbx_seq_one_letter_code
_entity_poly.pdbx_strand_id
1 'polypeptide(L)'
;MKTVEVDRLIDTMRDSNPSELEQVVVENVLSLDEGFWIRLAARSETCKSEDDKKDYEELAACVMSIVDRLVHKTEEKIETATDVLKAILNPAMDEHEEITWPPRDPEALKLMEKELSTREQEGYLDEGFLAEVNAQLRQAKEDEDKPGLQAMLQKVLQLYASKVLGKRSYAYKGGKVIPREKFLESVIEAPESIWNKLLIDGLTIGKGDIEPEDLYTAIKKRIERVLIRTEGGSYEQRVLVEYLKGIESRTQELVQALQGGPVQ
;
A
#
# COMPACT_ATOMS: atom_id res chain seq x y z
N MET A 1 12.15 -4.90 32.95
CA MET A 1 13.42 -5.16 32.23
C MET A 1 14.52 -4.29 32.84
N LYS A 2 15.79 -4.72 32.95
CA LYS A 2 16.87 -3.82 33.45
C LYS A 2 17.14 -2.75 32.38
N THR A 3 17.44 -1.50 32.75
CA THR A 3 17.64 -0.38 31.81
C THR A 3 18.63 -0.70 30.67
N VAL A 4 19.68 -1.47 30.97
CA VAL A 4 20.70 -1.91 30.00
C VAL A 4 20.14 -2.89 28.95
N GLU A 5 19.18 -3.73 29.33
CA GLU A 5 18.53 -4.67 28.42
C GLU A 5 17.56 -3.93 27.50
N VAL A 6 16.82 -2.95 28.02
CA VAL A 6 15.94 -2.07 27.23
C VAL A 6 16.75 -1.29 26.19
N ASP A 7 17.91 -0.75 26.59
CA ASP A 7 18.80 -0.04 25.68
C ASP A 7 19.28 -0.94 24.53
N ARG A 8 19.67 -2.18 24.83
CA ARG A 8 20.08 -3.15 23.80
C ARG A 8 18.95 -3.51 22.84
N LEU A 9 17.72 -3.61 23.35
CA LEU A 9 16.55 -3.88 22.53
C LEU A 9 16.27 -2.71 21.59
N ILE A 10 16.31 -1.47 22.09
CA ILE A 10 16.16 -0.25 21.28
C ILE A 10 17.23 -0.19 20.19
N ASP A 11 18.49 -0.49 20.52
CA ASP A 11 19.58 -0.49 19.55
C ASP A 11 19.38 -1.59 18.49
N THR A 12 18.95 -2.78 18.88
CA THR A 12 18.64 -3.88 17.96
C THR A 12 17.50 -3.51 17.01
N MET A 13 16.42 -2.90 17.53
CA MET A 13 15.30 -2.43 16.71
C MET A 13 15.70 -1.32 15.73
N ARG A 14 16.57 -0.40 16.15
CA ARG A 14 17.07 0.68 15.28
C ARG A 14 17.90 0.14 14.11
N ASP A 15 18.71 -0.87 14.37
CA ASP A 15 19.61 -1.45 13.37
C ASP A 15 18.91 -2.47 12.44
N SER A 16 17.68 -2.88 12.78
CA SER A 16 16.89 -3.88 12.05
C SER A 16 16.31 -3.31 10.75
N ASN A 17 16.24 -4.14 9.70
CA ASN A 17 15.43 -3.83 8.52
C ASN A 17 13.92 -4.03 8.82
N PRO A 18 12.99 -3.60 7.95
CA PRO A 18 11.55 -3.66 8.25
C PRO A 18 11.00 -5.04 8.63
N SER A 19 11.49 -6.12 7.99
CA SER A 19 11.05 -7.49 8.28
C SER A 19 11.64 -8.00 9.61
N GLU A 20 12.92 -7.70 9.86
CA GLU A 20 13.57 -8.00 11.14
C GLU A 20 12.95 -7.23 12.30
N LEU A 21 12.60 -5.97 12.09
CA LEU A 21 11.96 -5.12 13.10
C LEU A 21 10.62 -5.71 13.54
N GLU A 22 9.79 -6.14 12.58
CA GLU A 22 8.52 -6.79 12.89
C GLU A 22 8.73 -8.05 13.75
N GLN A 23 9.69 -8.90 13.39
CA GLN A 23 10.04 -10.08 14.18
C GLN A 23 10.53 -9.72 15.59
N VAL A 24 11.45 -8.76 15.73
CA VAL A 24 11.99 -8.32 17.02
C VAL A 24 10.89 -7.77 17.91
N VAL A 25 9.95 -6.99 17.35
CA VAL A 25 8.80 -6.44 18.09
C VAL A 25 7.87 -7.57 18.56
N VAL A 26 7.55 -8.53 17.70
CA VAL A 26 6.69 -9.68 18.03
C VAL A 26 7.31 -10.52 19.16
N GLU A 27 8.59 -10.86 19.04
CA GLU A 27 9.30 -11.68 20.04
C GLU A 27 9.42 -10.98 21.40
N ASN A 28 9.40 -9.65 21.41
CA ASN A 28 9.59 -8.85 22.61
C ASN A 28 8.33 -8.10 23.06
N VAL A 29 7.15 -8.37 22.48
CA VAL A 29 5.92 -7.56 22.69
C VAL A 29 5.55 -7.40 24.17
N LEU A 30 5.73 -8.46 24.98
CA LEU A 30 5.45 -8.44 26.42
C LEU A 30 6.43 -7.56 27.22
N SER A 31 7.57 -7.21 26.63
CA SER A 31 8.60 -6.35 27.22
C SER A 31 8.45 -4.87 26.80
N LEU A 32 7.53 -4.54 25.89
CA LEU A 32 7.27 -3.18 25.40
C LEU A 32 6.30 -2.42 26.33
N ASP A 33 6.66 -2.38 27.62
CA ASP A 33 5.89 -1.75 28.68
C ASP A 33 6.13 -0.22 28.78
N GLU A 34 5.50 0.45 29.75
CA GLU A 34 5.69 1.88 30.00
C GLU A 34 7.17 2.26 30.17
N GLY A 35 7.98 1.37 30.76
CA GLY A 35 9.41 1.57 30.95
C GLY A 35 10.19 1.58 29.63
N PHE A 36 9.80 0.77 28.65
CA PHE A 36 10.36 0.82 27.29
C PHE A 36 10.09 2.18 26.63
N TRP A 37 8.85 2.65 26.64
CA TRP A 37 8.46 3.91 25.99
C TRP A 37 9.11 5.13 26.63
N ILE A 38 9.14 5.18 27.97
CA ILE A 38 9.87 6.23 28.70
C ILE A 38 11.35 6.21 28.33
N ARG A 39 11.95 5.03 28.18
CA ARG A 39 13.36 4.92 27.82
C ARG A 39 13.64 5.35 26.39
N LEU A 40 12.77 4.99 25.43
CA LEU A 40 12.86 5.38 24.03
C LEU A 40 12.73 6.91 23.88
N ALA A 41 11.78 7.53 24.59
CA ALA A 41 11.61 8.98 24.62
C ALA A 41 12.86 9.68 25.19
N ALA A 42 13.40 9.19 26.31
CA ALA A 42 14.63 9.72 26.90
C ALA A 42 15.84 9.62 25.94
N ARG A 43 15.93 8.56 25.12
CA ARG A 43 16.99 8.41 24.10
C ARG A 43 16.85 9.48 23.02
N SER A 44 15.63 9.70 22.51
CA SER A 44 15.32 10.74 21.53
C SER A 44 15.68 12.15 22.04
N GLU A 45 15.36 12.47 23.30
CA GLU A 45 15.68 13.77 23.90
C GLU A 45 17.19 14.01 24.11
N THR A 46 17.98 12.93 24.25
CA THR A 46 19.43 13.02 24.43
C THR A 46 20.21 13.10 23.12
N CYS A 47 19.54 13.02 21.96
CA CYS A 47 20.18 13.16 20.65
C CYS A 47 20.73 14.57 20.43
N LYS A 48 21.91 14.66 19.82
CA LYS A 48 22.56 15.94 19.48
C LYS A 48 22.20 16.45 18.09
N SER A 49 21.70 15.57 17.22
CA SER A 49 21.29 15.87 15.85
C SER A 49 19.76 15.79 15.73
N GLU A 50 19.16 16.74 15.01
CA GLU A 50 17.73 16.68 14.66
C GLU A 50 17.41 15.47 13.78
N ASP A 51 18.35 15.02 12.94
CA ASP A 51 18.18 13.82 12.12
C ASP A 51 18.09 12.56 13.01
N ASP A 52 18.98 12.41 14.00
CA ASP A 52 18.95 11.28 14.95
C ASP A 52 17.66 11.28 15.78
N LYS A 53 17.16 12.47 16.15
CA LYS A 53 15.90 12.61 16.88
C LYS A 53 14.73 12.11 16.04
N LYS A 54 14.70 12.49 14.76
CA LYS A 54 13.68 12.07 13.81
C LYS A 54 13.70 10.56 13.58
N ASP A 55 14.89 9.94 13.50
CA ASP A 55 15.01 8.49 13.38
C ASP A 55 14.37 7.76 14.58
N TYR A 56 14.53 8.28 15.81
CA TYR A 56 13.88 7.70 16.99
C TYR A 56 12.36 7.92 17.01
N GLU A 57 11.88 9.05 16.51
CA GLU A 57 10.44 9.30 16.35
C GLU A 57 9.81 8.36 15.31
N GLU A 58 10.49 8.16 14.17
CA GLU A 58 10.06 7.21 13.13
C GLU A 58 10.09 5.77 13.65
N LEU A 59 11.14 5.38 14.40
CA LEU A 59 11.22 4.07 15.04
C LEU A 59 10.08 3.87 16.05
N ALA A 60 9.80 4.85 16.90
CA ALA A 60 8.71 4.77 17.87
C ALA A 60 7.35 4.58 17.18
N ALA A 61 7.11 5.34 16.11
CA ALA A 61 5.89 5.21 15.31
C ALA A 61 5.77 3.83 14.64
N CYS A 62 6.87 3.31 14.10
CA CYS A 62 6.92 1.96 13.53
C CYS A 62 6.65 0.88 14.57
N VAL A 63 7.34 0.90 15.72
CA VAL A 63 7.16 -0.08 16.79
C VAL A 63 5.72 -0.02 17.33
N MET A 64 5.18 1.18 17.56
CA MET A 64 3.82 1.36 18.06
C MET A 64 2.78 0.80 17.07
N SER A 65 2.95 1.07 15.77
CA SER A 65 2.09 0.52 14.74
C SER A 65 2.11 -1.01 14.71
N ILE A 66 3.26 -1.64 14.93
CA ILE A 66 3.36 -3.12 14.98
C ILE A 66 2.68 -3.65 16.26
N VAL A 67 2.90 -3.01 17.42
CA VAL A 67 2.25 -3.40 18.68
C VAL A 67 0.73 -3.27 18.59
N ASP A 68 0.23 -2.15 18.06
CA ASP A 68 -1.20 -1.93 17.88
C ASP A 68 -1.82 -3.03 17.01
N ARG A 69 -1.18 -3.38 15.88
CA ARG A 69 -1.62 -4.49 15.01
C ARG A 69 -1.67 -5.83 15.76
N LEU A 70 -0.68 -6.12 16.62
CA LEU A 70 -0.65 -7.36 17.40
C LEU A 70 -1.76 -7.41 18.45
N VAL A 71 -2.04 -6.29 19.12
CA VAL A 71 -3.13 -6.19 20.10
C VAL A 71 -4.47 -6.38 19.41
N HIS A 72 -4.73 -5.69 18.30
CA HIS A 72 -5.99 -5.82 17.56
C HIS A 72 -6.20 -7.26 17.06
N LYS A 73 -5.16 -7.88 16.48
CA LYS A 73 -5.22 -9.29 16.03
C LYS A 73 -5.48 -10.29 17.15
N THR A 74 -5.18 -9.94 18.41
CA THR A 74 -5.38 -10.81 19.59
C THR A 74 -6.71 -10.58 20.29
N GLU A 75 -7.24 -9.35 20.26
CA GLU A 75 -8.51 -8.99 20.90
C GLU A 75 -9.73 -9.42 20.07
N GLU A 76 -9.62 -9.49 18.75
CA GLU A 76 -10.69 -9.94 17.87
C GLU A 76 -10.62 -11.45 17.58
N LYS A 77 -11.75 -12.06 17.17
CA LYS A 77 -11.72 -13.43 16.65
C LYS A 77 -10.68 -13.48 15.54
N ILE A 78 -9.84 -14.52 15.53
CA ILE A 78 -8.87 -14.74 14.44
C ILE A 78 -9.68 -14.90 13.14
N GLU A 79 -9.89 -13.80 12.43
CA GLU A 79 -10.54 -13.78 11.13
C GLU A 79 -9.59 -14.40 10.12
N THR A 80 -10.13 -15.28 9.28
CA THR A 80 -9.35 -15.83 8.17
C THR A 80 -9.22 -14.80 7.06
N ALA A 81 -8.22 -14.94 6.18
CA ALA A 81 -8.09 -14.10 4.98
C ALA A 81 -9.38 -14.07 4.14
N THR A 82 -10.10 -15.19 4.10
CA THR A 82 -11.40 -15.31 3.41
C THR A 82 -12.50 -14.51 4.11
N ASP A 83 -12.54 -14.49 5.45
CA ASP A 83 -13.52 -13.70 6.21
C ASP A 83 -13.27 -12.20 6.01
N VAL A 84 -12.00 -11.78 6.08
CA VAL A 84 -11.57 -10.41 5.81
C VAL A 84 -11.97 -9.99 4.38
N LEU A 85 -11.69 -10.84 3.39
CA LEU A 85 -12.05 -10.56 2.00
C LEU A 85 -13.56 -10.44 1.82
N LYS A 86 -14.35 -11.35 2.39
CA LYS A 86 -15.82 -11.29 2.33
C LYS A 86 -16.34 -9.99 2.93
N ALA A 87 -15.81 -9.55 4.07
CA ALA A 87 -16.22 -8.31 4.68
C ALA A 87 -15.90 -7.08 3.80
N ILE A 88 -14.72 -7.06 3.16
CA ILE A 88 -14.35 -6.01 2.20
C ILE A 88 -15.29 -6.01 0.99
N LEU A 89 -15.69 -7.17 0.48
CA LEU A 89 -16.56 -7.30 -0.69
C LEU A 89 -18.05 -7.09 -0.39
N ASN A 90 -18.47 -7.31 0.85
CA ASN A 90 -19.86 -7.29 1.27
C ASN A 90 -20.64 -6.03 0.82
N PRO A 91 -20.09 -4.80 0.87
CA PRO A 91 -20.80 -3.61 0.42
C PRO A 91 -21.15 -3.62 -1.08
N ALA A 92 -20.44 -4.39 -1.90
CA ALA A 92 -20.67 -4.51 -3.34
C ALA A 92 -21.41 -5.80 -3.74
N MET A 93 -21.71 -6.69 -2.79
CA MET A 93 -22.47 -7.91 -3.04
C MET A 93 -23.97 -7.65 -2.81
N ASP A 94 -24.79 -7.95 -3.81
CA ASP A 94 -26.25 -8.02 -3.66
C ASP A 94 -26.62 -9.42 -3.13
N GLU A 95 -27.45 -9.51 -2.08
CA GLU A 95 -27.82 -10.79 -1.44
C GLU A 95 -28.64 -11.71 -2.37
N HIS A 96 -29.18 -11.17 -3.47
CA HIS A 96 -30.18 -11.87 -4.30
C HIS A 96 -29.88 -11.89 -5.80
N GLU A 97 -28.80 -11.26 -6.27
CA GLU A 97 -28.47 -11.17 -7.70
C GLU A 97 -27.06 -11.67 -8.05
N GLU A 98 -26.87 -11.98 -9.33
CA GLU A 98 -25.56 -12.23 -9.92
C GLU A 98 -24.65 -11.00 -9.71
N ILE A 99 -23.35 -11.24 -9.43
CA ILE A 99 -22.41 -10.17 -9.12
C ILE A 99 -22.29 -9.24 -10.32
N THR A 100 -22.79 -8.01 -10.19
CA THR A 100 -22.67 -6.97 -11.21
C THR A 100 -21.54 -6.00 -10.88
N TRP A 101 -20.67 -5.73 -11.85
CA TRP A 101 -19.59 -4.75 -11.73
C TRP A 101 -19.63 -3.76 -12.90
N PRO A 102 -19.47 -2.44 -12.67
CA PRO A 102 -19.30 -1.77 -11.37
C PRO A 102 -20.55 -1.87 -10.47
N PRO A 103 -20.41 -1.65 -9.14
CA PRO A 103 -21.55 -1.70 -8.23
C PRO A 103 -22.62 -0.68 -8.63
N ARG A 104 -23.89 -1.05 -8.48
CA ARG A 104 -25.03 -0.14 -8.78
C ARG A 104 -25.06 1.07 -7.86
N ASP A 105 -24.74 0.86 -6.59
CA ASP A 105 -24.63 1.92 -5.60
C ASP A 105 -23.21 2.53 -5.64
N PRO A 106 -23.06 3.81 -6.00
CA PRO A 106 -21.77 4.50 -5.95
C PRO A 106 -21.16 4.55 -4.55
N GLU A 107 -21.97 4.45 -3.48
CA GLU A 107 -21.47 4.41 -2.10
C GLU A 107 -20.82 3.07 -1.74
N ALA A 108 -21.15 1.98 -2.44
CA ALA A 108 -20.56 0.66 -2.21
C ALA A 108 -19.03 0.71 -2.31
N LEU A 109 -18.48 1.37 -3.33
CA LEU A 109 -17.03 1.51 -3.50
C LEU A 109 -16.38 2.29 -2.34
N LYS A 110 -17.03 3.33 -1.84
CA LYS A 110 -16.51 4.10 -0.70
C LYS A 110 -16.52 3.28 0.58
N LEU A 111 -17.55 2.44 0.77
CA LEU A 111 -17.63 1.51 1.89
C LEU A 111 -16.55 0.43 1.79
N MET A 112 -16.28 -0.12 0.60
CA MET A 112 -15.16 -1.04 0.37
C MET A 112 -13.81 -0.39 0.69
N GLU A 113 -13.57 0.84 0.22
CA GLU A 113 -12.35 1.60 0.49
C GLU A 113 -12.14 1.88 1.98
N LYS A 114 -13.23 2.21 2.68
CA LYS A 114 -13.24 2.41 4.12
C LYS A 114 -12.93 1.12 4.86
N GLU A 115 -13.59 0.02 4.51
CA GLU A 115 -13.39 -1.29 5.14
C GLU A 115 -11.95 -1.76 4.93
N LEU A 116 -11.45 -1.74 3.70
CA LEU A 116 -10.06 -2.07 3.38
C LEU A 116 -9.08 -1.22 4.18
N SER A 117 -9.41 0.07 4.38
CA SER A 117 -8.58 0.97 5.17
C SER A 117 -8.52 0.59 6.65
N THR A 118 -9.63 0.17 7.23
CA THR A 118 -9.71 -0.34 8.60
C THR A 118 -8.87 -1.62 8.74
N ARG A 119 -9.08 -2.60 7.85
CA ARG A 119 -8.35 -3.88 7.86
C ARG A 119 -6.85 -3.72 7.70
N GLU A 120 -6.43 -2.72 6.94
CA GLU A 120 -5.02 -2.39 6.77
C GLU A 120 -4.39 -1.87 8.06
N GLN A 121 -5.11 -1.01 8.80
CA GLN A 121 -4.65 -0.48 10.10
C GLN A 121 -4.57 -1.58 11.17
N GLU A 122 -5.53 -2.50 11.15
CA GLU A 122 -5.56 -3.67 12.04
C GLU A 122 -4.52 -4.73 11.67
N GLY A 123 -3.92 -4.63 10.47
CA GLY A 123 -2.86 -5.53 10.03
C GLY A 123 -3.35 -6.83 9.40
N TYR A 124 -4.62 -6.91 8.99
CA TYR A 124 -5.21 -8.08 8.33
C TYR A 124 -4.83 -8.21 6.86
N LEU A 125 -4.34 -7.14 6.21
CA LEU A 125 -3.93 -7.16 4.80
C LEU A 125 -2.47 -7.65 4.64
N ASP A 126 -2.17 -8.80 5.25
CA ASP A 126 -0.85 -9.43 5.20
C ASP A 126 -0.63 -10.29 3.94
N GLU A 127 0.54 -10.91 3.83
CA GLU A 127 0.89 -11.78 2.71
C GLU A 127 -0.09 -12.96 2.53
N GLY A 128 -0.67 -13.46 3.63
CA GLY A 128 -1.69 -14.51 3.60
C GLY A 128 -2.99 -14.02 2.98
N PHE A 129 -3.42 -12.81 3.32
CA PHE A 129 -4.55 -12.15 2.65
C PHE A 129 -4.29 -11.95 1.16
N LEU A 130 -3.13 -11.41 0.78
CA LEU A 130 -2.80 -11.19 -0.63
C LEU A 130 -2.74 -12.50 -1.43
N ALA A 131 -2.22 -13.57 -0.82
CA ALA A 131 -2.20 -14.90 -1.43
C ALA A 131 -3.62 -15.41 -1.71
N GLU A 132 -4.53 -15.24 -0.77
CA GLU A 132 -5.93 -15.63 -0.87
C GLU A 132 -6.65 -14.85 -1.99
N VAL A 133 -6.55 -13.52 -2.01
CA VAL A 133 -7.15 -12.69 -3.06
C VAL A 133 -6.63 -13.09 -4.44
N ASN A 134 -5.32 -13.32 -4.56
CA ASN A 134 -4.72 -13.76 -5.82
C ASN A 134 -5.16 -15.17 -6.23
N ALA A 135 -5.34 -16.09 -5.28
CA ALA A 135 -5.84 -17.43 -5.57
C ALA A 135 -7.28 -17.38 -6.10
N GLN A 136 -8.17 -16.64 -5.43
CA GLN A 136 -9.54 -16.45 -5.88
C GLN A 136 -9.61 -15.72 -7.23
N LEU A 137 -8.73 -14.74 -7.47
CA LEU A 137 -8.67 -14.02 -8.74
C LEU A 137 -8.26 -14.94 -9.90
N ARG A 138 -7.31 -15.87 -9.68
CA ARG A 138 -6.96 -16.87 -10.69
C ARG A 138 -8.13 -17.79 -10.98
N GLN A 139 -8.80 -18.29 -9.94
CA GLN A 139 -9.98 -19.15 -10.09
C GLN A 139 -11.11 -18.44 -10.83
N ALA A 140 -11.38 -17.17 -10.52
CA ALA A 140 -12.41 -16.37 -11.19
C ALA A 140 -12.07 -16.05 -12.67
N LYS A 141 -10.78 -16.07 -13.06
CA LYS A 141 -10.37 -15.91 -14.47
C LYS A 141 -10.51 -17.20 -15.27
N GLU A 142 -10.38 -18.36 -14.63
CA GLU A 142 -10.60 -19.67 -15.25
C GLU A 142 -12.09 -19.98 -15.44
N ASP A 143 -12.93 -19.34 -14.62
CA ASP A 143 -14.39 -19.45 -14.62
C ASP A 143 -15.00 -18.26 -15.41
N GLU A 144 -15.18 -18.42 -16.73
CA GLU A 144 -15.72 -17.37 -17.64
C GLU A 144 -17.08 -16.81 -17.18
N ASP A 145 -17.80 -17.53 -16.33
CA ASP A 145 -19.12 -17.15 -15.79
C ASP A 145 -19.05 -16.17 -14.61
N LYS A 146 -17.87 -15.68 -14.19
CA LYS A 146 -17.73 -14.77 -13.03
C LYS A 146 -16.96 -13.46 -13.29
N PRO A 147 -17.26 -12.70 -14.37
CA PRO A 147 -16.56 -11.46 -14.68
C PRO A 147 -16.71 -10.40 -13.58
N GLY A 148 -17.85 -10.35 -12.89
CA GLY A 148 -18.08 -9.42 -11.78
C GLY A 148 -17.17 -9.68 -10.58
N LEU A 149 -16.96 -10.95 -10.20
CA LEU A 149 -16.07 -11.32 -9.10
C LEU A 149 -14.60 -11.01 -9.44
N GLN A 150 -14.19 -11.31 -10.67
CA GLN A 150 -12.86 -10.96 -11.15
C GLN A 150 -12.59 -9.45 -10.99
N ALA A 151 -13.53 -8.61 -11.41
CA ALA A 151 -13.37 -7.17 -11.34
C ALA A 151 -13.34 -6.65 -9.89
N MET A 152 -14.14 -7.22 -8.99
CA MET A 152 -14.09 -6.91 -7.56
C MET A 152 -12.73 -7.24 -6.93
N LEU A 153 -12.21 -8.44 -7.19
CA LEU A 153 -10.92 -8.88 -6.65
C LEU A 153 -9.76 -8.03 -7.20
N GLN A 154 -9.81 -7.66 -8.49
CA GLN A 154 -8.87 -6.70 -9.07
C GLN A 154 -8.96 -5.35 -8.36
N LYS A 155 -10.18 -4.85 -8.09
CA LYS A 155 -10.37 -3.58 -7.38
C LYS A 155 -9.78 -3.61 -5.97
N VAL A 156 -9.95 -4.70 -5.22
CA VAL A 156 -9.33 -4.87 -3.89
C VAL A 156 -7.81 -4.74 -3.97
N LEU A 157 -7.16 -5.42 -4.92
CA LEU A 157 -5.71 -5.33 -5.11
C LEU A 157 -5.25 -3.92 -5.53
N GLN A 158 -6.01 -3.24 -6.39
CA GLN A 158 -5.73 -1.85 -6.77
C GLN A 158 -5.82 -0.89 -5.59
N LEU A 159 -6.83 -1.02 -4.74
CA LEU A 159 -7.00 -0.19 -3.55
C LEU A 159 -5.88 -0.42 -2.54
N TYR A 160 -5.52 -1.69 -2.31
CA TYR A 160 -4.35 -2.05 -1.51
C TYR A 160 -3.08 -1.37 -2.05
N ALA A 161 -2.81 -1.52 -3.36
CA ALA A 161 -1.59 -0.98 -3.97
C ALA A 161 -1.52 0.55 -3.90
N SER A 162 -2.63 1.23 -4.23
CA SER A 162 -2.77 2.68 -4.11
C SER A 162 -2.40 3.14 -2.69
N LYS A 163 -2.97 2.49 -1.67
CA LYS A 163 -2.74 2.87 -0.28
C LYS A 163 -1.30 2.63 0.16
N VAL A 164 -0.75 1.45 -0.11
CA VAL A 164 0.63 1.11 0.26
C VAL A 164 1.64 2.02 -0.44
N LEU A 165 1.45 2.28 -1.75
CA LEU A 165 2.32 3.20 -2.48
C LEU A 165 2.16 4.64 -1.97
N GLY A 166 0.95 5.08 -1.61
CA GLY A 166 0.67 6.42 -1.10
C GLY A 166 1.27 6.74 0.26
N LYS A 167 1.62 5.73 1.08
CA LYS A 167 2.24 5.93 2.41
C LYS A 167 3.54 6.75 2.38
N ARG A 168 4.27 6.73 1.27
CA ARG A 168 5.55 7.46 1.14
C ARG A 168 5.55 8.37 -0.08
N SER A 169 5.74 9.66 0.19
CA SER A 169 5.96 10.65 -0.86
C SER A 169 7.45 10.72 -1.26
N TYR A 170 7.66 10.80 -2.56
CA TYR A 170 8.91 11.06 -3.28
C TYR A 170 8.81 12.33 -4.11
N ALA A 171 7.68 13.03 -4.05
CA ALA A 171 7.46 14.33 -4.69
C ALA A 171 8.38 15.43 -4.16
N TYR A 172 9.10 15.23 -3.05
CA TYR A 172 9.96 16.25 -2.45
C TYR A 172 11.39 15.74 -2.25
N LYS A 173 12.37 16.54 -2.68
CA LYS A 173 13.80 16.29 -2.41
C LYS A 173 14.51 17.61 -2.08
N GLY A 174 15.07 17.71 -0.87
CA GLY A 174 15.75 18.92 -0.40
C GLY A 174 14.86 20.17 -0.41
N GLY A 175 13.59 20.02 -0.01
CA GLY A 175 12.59 21.09 -0.01
C GLY A 175 12.04 21.50 -1.38
N LYS A 176 12.48 20.86 -2.47
CA LYS A 176 11.99 21.12 -3.83
C LYS A 176 11.03 20.03 -4.30
N VAL A 177 9.98 20.45 -5.00
CA VAL A 177 9.05 19.54 -5.67
C VAL A 177 9.73 18.90 -6.88
N ILE A 178 9.57 17.58 -7.04
CA ILE A 178 9.91 16.82 -8.23
C ILE A 178 8.60 16.62 -9.03
N PRO A 179 8.36 17.38 -10.11
CA PRO A 179 7.05 17.43 -10.78
C PRO A 179 6.52 16.07 -11.23
N ARG A 180 7.36 15.25 -11.89
CA ARG A 180 6.97 13.90 -12.35
C ARG A 180 6.60 12.93 -11.22
N GLU A 181 7.25 13.03 -10.06
CA GLU A 181 6.93 12.18 -8.90
C GLU A 181 5.64 12.67 -8.24
N LYS A 182 5.45 13.99 -8.14
CA LYS A 182 4.18 14.58 -7.67
C LYS A 182 3.00 14.20 -8.57
N PHE A 183 3.21 14.20 -9.88
CA PHE A 183 2.19 13.78 -10.82
C PHE A 183 1.89 12.28 -10.69
N LEU A 184 2.90 11.43 -10.63
CA LEU A 184 2.71 9.99 -10.38
C LEU A 184 1.94 9.74 -9.07
N GLU A 185 2.26 10.45 -7.98
CA GLU A 185 1.52 10.37 -6.72
C GLU A 185 0.05 10.75 -6.89
N SER A 186 -0.26 11.82 -7.64
CA SER A 186 -1.64 12.19 -7.90
C SER A 186 -2.43 11.13 -8.67
N VAL A 187 -1.77 10.35 -9.53
CA VAL A 187 -2.40 9.22 -10.25
C VAL A 187 -2.59 8.02 -9.31
N ILE A 188 -1.60 7.72 -8.48
CA ILE A 188 -1.67 6.63 -7.48
C ILE A 188 -2.81 6.88 -6.48
N GLU A 189 -2.98 8.12 -6.02
CA GLU A 189 -4.01 8.50 -5.05
C GLU A 189 -5.42 8.62 -5.66
N ALA A 190 -5.49 8.74 -6.99
CA ALA A 190 -6.74 8.95 -7.68
C ALA A 190 -7.51 7.64 -7.94
N PRO A 191 -8.86 7.68 -7.91
CA PRO A 191 -9.67 6.58 -8.42
C PRO A 191 -9.35 6.26 -9.88
N GLU A 192 -9.31 4.98 -10.24
CA GLU A 192 -9.04 4.53 -11.62
C GLU A 192 -9.98 5.18 -12.64
N SER A 193 -11.24 5.42 -12.26
CA SER A 193 -12.26 6.03 -13.13
C SER A 193 -11.88 7.41 -13.67
N ILE A 194 -10.97 8.13 -13.00
CA ILE A 194 -10.49 9.44 -13.42
C ILE A 194 -9.06 9.43 -13.97
N TRP A 195 -8.40 8.27 -14.04
CA TRP A 195 -7.02 8.17 -14.53
C TRP A 195 -6.86 8.72 -15.93
N ASN A 196 -7.74 8.36 -16.86
CA ASN A 196 -7.62 8.84 -18.25
C ASN A 196 -7.62 10.36 -18.31
N LYS A 197 -8.50 11.01 -17.54
CA LYS A 197 -8.55 12.46 -17.46
C LYS A 197 -7.27 13.04 -16.85
N LEU A 198 -6.82 12.50 -15.71
CA LEU A 198 -5.60 12.96 -15.05
C LEU A 198 -4.35 12.79 -15.92
N LEU A 199 -4.23 11.65 -16.60
CA LEU A 199 -3.14 11.36 -17.52
C LEU A 199 -3.16 12.31 -18.71
N ILE A 200 -4.31 12.54 -19.34
CA ILE A 200 -4.42 13.50 -20.45
C ILE A 200 -4.08 14.92 -19.96
N ASP A 201 -4.72 15.38 -18.89
CA ASP A 201 -4.58 16.76 -18.40
C ASP A 201 -3.16 17.06 -17.87
N GLY A 202 -2.48 16.07 -17.30
CA GLY A 202 -1.15 16.24 -16.72
C GLY A 202 0.00 16.03 -17.71
N LEU A 203 -0.22 15.29 -18.80
CA LEU A 203 0.80 15.00 -19.81
C LEU A 203 0.81 16.06 -20.92
N THR A 204 1.97 16.25 -21.55
CA THR A 204 2.15 17.19 -22.68
C THR A 204 1.20 16.91 -23.86
N ILE A 205 0.76 15.66 -24.04
CA ILE A 205 -0.24 15.26 -25.05
C ILE A 205 -1.60 15.96 -24.87
N GLY A 206 -1.97 16.36 -23.64
CA GLY A 206 -3.19 17.10 -23.33
C GLY A 206 -2.93 18.52 -22.85
N LYS A 207 -1.76 19.09 -23.15
CA LYS A 207 -1.29 20.42 -22.72
C LYS A 207 -0.91 20.53 -21.23
N GLY A 208 -0.62 19.41 -20.58
CA GLY A 208 0.03 19.39 -19.28
C GLY A 208 1.53 19.66 -19.37
N ASP A 209 2.21 19.60 -18.22
CA ASP A 209 3.62 19.98 -18.07
C ASP A 209 4.58 18.78 -18.01
N ILE A 210 4.07 17.54 -18.01
CA ILE A 210 4.87 16.32 -17.82
C ILE A 210 5.00 15.57 -19.14
N GLU A 211 6.24 15.32 -19.57
CA GLU A 211 6.48 14.44 -20.73
C GLU A 211 6.18 12.98 -20.38
N PRO A 212 5.59 12.18 -21.30
CA PRO A 212 5.35 10.75 -21.06
C PRO A 212 6.60 9.98 -20.61
N GLU A 213 7.76 10.26 -21.22
CA GLU A 213 9.04 9.63 -20.86
C GLU A 213 9.50 9.96 -19.43
N ASP A 214 9.18 11.17 -18.94
CA ASP A 214 9.46 11.56 -17.55
C ASP A 214 8.57 10.77 -16.57
N LEU A 215 7.30 10.53 -16.92
CA LEU A 215 6.41 9.68 -16.15
C LEU A 215 6.88 8.22 -16.16
N TYR A 216 7.24 7.64 -17.32
CA TYR A 216 7.78 6.28 -17.40
C TYR A 216 9.04 6.12 -16.55
N THR A 217 9.93 7.13 -16.58
CA THR A 217 11.12 7.15 -15.73
C THR A 217 10.78 7.17 -14.24
N ALA A 218 9.75 7.91 -13.83
CA ALA A 218 9.27 7.93 -12.45
C ALA A 218 8.69 6.57 -12.03
N ILE A 219 7.86 5.96 -12.88
CA ILE A 219 7.26 4.64 -12.66
C ILE A 219 8.35 3.57 -12.51
N LYS A 220 9.32 3.53 -13.44
CA LYS A 220 10.44 2.57 -13.39
C LYS A 220 11.23 2.69 -12.07
N LYS A 221 11.54 3.91 -11.64
CA LYS A 221 12.20 4.15 -10.34
C LYS A 221 11.34 3.70 -9.17
N ARG A 222 10.02 3.84 -9.25
CA ARG A 222 9.09 3.36 -8.22
C ARG A 222 9.11 1.83 -8.14
N ILE A 223 9.09 1.16 -9.28
CA ILE A 223 9.22 -0.31 -9.39
C ILE A 223 10.55 -0.77 -8.78
N GLU A 224 11.69 -0.16 -9.15
CA GLU A 224 13.01 -0.50 -8.58
C GLU A 224 13.01 -0.39 -7.04
N ARG A 225 12.39 0.66 -6.49
CA ARG A 225 12.27 0.83 -5.02
C ARG A 225 11.40 -0.23 -4.38
N VAL A 226 10.29 -0.61 -5.02
CA VAL A 226 9.44 -1.72 -4.54
C VAL A 226 10.27 -3.00 -4.48
N LEU A 227 10.97 -3.34 -5.57
CA LEU A 227 11.77 -4.57 -5.66
C LEU A 227 12.85 -4.68 -4.58
N ILE A 228 13.45 -3.58 -4.15
CA ILE A 228 14.49 -3.56 -3.11
C ILE A 228 13.90 -3.70 -1.70
N ARG A 229 12.64 -3.30 -1.50
CA ARG A 229 12.04 -3.13 -0.16
C ARG A 229 11.09 -4.24 0.25
N THR A 230 10.56 -4.98 -0.72
CA THR A 230 9.68 -6.11 -0.48
C THR A 230 10.47 -7.41 -0.63
N GLU A 231 10.02 -8.47 0.04
CA GLU A 231 10.59 -9.80 -0.16
C GLU A 231 10.42 -10.25 -1.62
N GLY A 232 11.50 -10.80 -2.19
CA GLY A 232 11.53 -11.25 -3.59
C GLY A 232 10.50 -12.35 -3.84
N GLY A 233 9.58 -12.11 -4.78
CA GLY A 233 8.56 -13.09 -5.16
C GLY A 233 7.30 -13.08 -4.30
N SER A 234 7.22 -12.23 -3.26
CA SER A 234 6.00 -12.00 -2.47
C SER A 234 4.83 -11.51 -3.32
N TYR A 235 3.62 -11.76 -2.86
CA TYR A 235 2.40 -11.22 -3.43
C TYR A 235 2.36 -9.71 -3.30
N GLU A 236 2.81 -9.14 -2.18
CA GLU A 236 2.96 -7.69 -2.05
C GLU A 236 3.81 -7.12 -3.18
N GLN A 237 5.01 -7.65 -3.41
CA GLN A 237 5.89 -7.19 -4.49
C GLN A 237 5.18 -7.24 -5.85
N ARG A 238 4.51 -8.35 -6.16
CA ARG A 238 3.82 -8.54 -7.45
C ARG A 238 2.70 -7.54 -7.64
N VAL A 239 1.82 -7.38 -6.64
CA VAL A 239 0.66 -6.49 -6.69
C VAL A 239 1.09 -5.04 -6.90
N LEU A 240 2.10 -4.57 -6.15
CA LEU A 240 2.60 -3.20 -6.28
C LEU A 240 3.24 -2.95 -7.65
N VAL A 241 4.01 -3.91 -8.18
CA VAL A 241 4.63 -3.81 -9.50
C VAL A 241 3.59 -3.85 -10.62
N GLU A 242 2.61 -4.74 -10.54
CA GLU A 242 1.53 -4.83 -11.53
C GLU A 242 0.68 -3.56 -11.58
N TYR A 243 0.37 -2.98 -10.42
CA TYR A 243 -0.35 -1.71 -10.35
C TYR A 243 0.39 -0.57 -11.05
N LEU A 244 1.69 -0.42 -10.78
CA LEU A 244 2.54 0.59 -11.42
C LEU A 244 2.66 0.37 -12.93
N LYS A 245 2.79 -0.89 -13.37
CA LYS A 245 2.76 -1.25 -14.80
C LYS A 245 1.41 -0.99 -15.44
N GLY A 246 0.31 -1.11 -14.69
CA GLY A 246 -1.03 -0.75 -15.14
C GLY A 246 -1.14 0.74 -15.48
N ILE A 247 -0.59 1.61 -14.64
CA ILE A 247 -0.51 3.05 -14.92
C ILE A 247 0.34 3.32 -16.18
N GLU A 248 1.48 2.66 -16.31
CA GLU A 248 2.35 2.76 -17.49
C GLU A 248 1.63 2.32 -18.77
N SER A 249 1.00 1.14 -18.77
CA SER A 249 0.23 0.61 -19.91
C SER A 249 -0.89 1.56 -20.31
N ARG A 250 -1.67 2.05 -19.34
CA ARG A 250 -2.75 3.01 -19.61
C ARG A 250 -2.23 4.30 -20.23
N THR A 251 -1.09 4.78 -19.75
CA THR A 251 -0.44 5.96 -20.31
C THR A 251 -0.02 5.71 -21.76
N GLN A 252 0.60 4.56 -22.05
CA GLN A 252 1.00 4.17 -23.40
C GLN A 252 -0.19 4.09 -24.36
N GLU A 253 -1.30 3.47 -23.94
CA GLU A 253 -2.55 3.40 -24.71
C GLU A 253 -3.07 4.80 -25.09
N LEU A 254 -3.10 5.73 -24.12
CA LEU A 254 -3.57 7.10 -24.34
C LEU A 254 -2.65 7.89 -25.28
N VAL A 255 -1.34 7.76 -25.10
CA VAL A 255 -0.34 8.39 -25.97
C VAL A 255 -0.50 7.89 -27.40
N GLN A 256 -0.63 6.58 -27.61
CA GLN A 256 -0.82 5.99 -28.94
C GLN A 256 -2.13 6.45 -29.60
N ALA A 257 -3.24 6.44 -28.85
CA ALA A 257 -4.55 6.85 -29.34
C ALA A 257 -4.58 8.33 -29.77
N LEU A 258 -3.90 9.21 -29.04
CA LEU A 258 -3.88 10.65 -29.31
C LEU A 258 -2.84 11.07 -30.35
N GLN A 259 -1.77 10.29 -30.52
CA GLN A 259 -0.75 10.51 -31.56
C GLN A 259 -1.09 9.84 -32.90
N GLY A 260 -2.21 9.11 -32.99
CA GLY A 260 -2.69 8.49 -34.22
C GLY A 260 -1.94 7.21 -34.63
N GLY A 261 -1.33 6.50 -33.68
CA GLY A 261 -0.68 5.21 -33.96
C GLY A 261 -1.68 4.11 -34.31
N PRO A 262 -1.34 3.16 -35.20
CA PRO A 262 -2.26 2.08 -35.58
C PRO A 262 -2.56 1.18 -34.38
N VAL A 263 -3.85 0.89 -34.17
CA VAL A 263 -4.30 -0.18 -33.28
C VAL A 263 -3.73 -1.50 -33.84
N GLN A 264 -2.84 -2.14 -33.10
CA GLN A 264 -2.44 -3.53 -33.35
C GLN A 264 -3.31 -4.48 -32.54
#